data_AF-A0A7W6H2Z8-F1
#
_entry.id   AF-A0A7W6H2Z8-F1
#
_cell.length_a   1.000
_cell.length_b   1.000
_cell.length_c   1.000
_cell.angle_alpha   90.00
_cell.angle_beta   90.00
_cell.angle_gamma   90.00
#
_symmetry.space_group_name_H-M   'P 1'
#
loop_
_entity.id
_entity.type
_entity.pdbx_description
1 polymer ?
#
loop_
_entity_poly.entity_id
_entity_poly.type
_entity_poly.pdbx_seq_one_letter_code
_entity_poly.pdbx_strand_id
1 'polypeptide(L)'
;MMAVWDDREYGPQVVRSLHSTRRDFRRVWPWLARAVEQYGPTHTMDGVWSRIANGDSQLWTNQHSAVVTSVERYPDTGLVEVHGWLAGGVLDGVRHLEGCVERWARSIGAARIMIVGRRGWLRGFDGYRELVTTMTKDLT
;
A
#
# COMPACT_ATOMS: atom_id res chain seq x y z
N MET A 1 24.64 4.36 -7.78
CA MET A 1 24.05 5.59 -8.34
C MET A 1 22.66 5.74 -7.71
N MET A 2 22.52 6.61 -6.72
CA MET A 2 21.23 6.82 -6.04
C MET A 2 20.34 7.64 -6.96
N ALA A 3 19.18 7.11 -7.32
CA ALA A 3 18.18 7.85 -8.07
C ALA A 3 17.71 9.05 -7.23
N VAL A 4 17.74 10.24 -7.82
CA VAL A 4 17.20 11.47 -7.23
C VAL A 4 15.70 11.46 -7.50
N TRP A 5 14.88 11.35 -6.45
CA TRP A 5 13.43 11.34 -6.54
C TRP A 5 12.89 12.73 -6.17
N ASP A 6 12.01 13.32 -6.99
CA ASP A 6 11.33 14.59 -6.65
C ASP A 6 10.14 14.30 -5.73
N ASP A 7 10.27 14.65 -4.45
CA ASP A 7 9.26 14.38 -3.41
C ASP A 7 7.89 15.05 -3.65
N ARG A 8 7.78 16.00 -4.58
CA ARG A 8 6.51 16.69 -4.90
C ARG A 8 5.59 15.89 -5.83
N GLU A 9 6.06 14.80 -6.42
CA GLU A 9 5.30 14.03 -7.43
C GLU A 9 4.48 12.85 -6.88
N TYR A 10 4.65 12.50 -5.61
CA TYR A 10 4.26 11.19 -5.05
C TYR A 10 3.30 11.26 -3.84
N GLY A 11 2.35 12.20 -3.86
CA GLY A 11 1.17 12.12 -2.98
C GLY A 11 0.25 10.94 -3.33
N PRO A 12 -0.78 10.62 -2.51
CA PRO A 12 -1.73 9.58 -2.86
C PRO A 12 -2.38 9.94 -4.20
N GLN A 13 -2.41 9.00 -5.16
CA GLN A 13 -2.90 9.28 -6.51
C GLN A 13 -4.41 9.59 -6.54
N VAL A 14 -5.09 9.51 -5.40
CA VAL A 14 -6.48 9.95 -5.18
C VAL A 14 -6.63 11.49 -5.32
N VAL A 15 -5.53 12.25 -5.30
CA VAL A 15 -5.55 13.71 -5.55
C VAL A 15 -5.46 14.04 -7.06
N ARG A 16 -5.39 13.01 -7.94
CA ARG A 16 -5.44 13.16 -9.41
C ARG A 16 -6.80 12.68 -9.95
N SER A 17 -7.12 13.04 -11.19
CA SER A 17 -8.33 12.57 -11.88
C SER A 17 -8.43 11.03 -11.85
N LEU A 18 -9.63 10.49 -11.62
CA LEU A 18 -9.88 9.03 -11.64
C LEU A 18 -9.38 8.36 -12.93
N HIS A 19 -9.40 9.07 -14.05
CA HIS A 19 -8.90 8.57 -15.33
C HIS A 19 -7.39 8.30 -15.31
N SER A 20 -6.58 9.24 -14.78
CA SER A 20 -5.13 9.04 -14.68
C SER A 20 -4.80 7.92 -13.70
N THR A 21 -5.51 7.84 -12.58
CA THR A 21 -5.30 6.81 -11.55
C THR A 21 -5.63 5.42 -12.09
N ARG A 22 -6.67 5.28 -12.93
CA ARG A 22 -6.99 3.99 -13.58
C ARG A 22 -5.92 3.53 -14.54
N ARG A 23 -5.33 4.46 -15.29
CA ARG A 23 -4.22 4.16 -16.22
C ARG A 23 -2.99 3.68 -15.44
N ASP A 24 -2.62 4.38 -14.37
CA ASP A 24 -1.50 4.01 -13.52
C ASP A 24 -1.75 2.67 -12.82
N PHE A 25 -2.95 2.44 -12.31
CA PHE A 25 -3.37 1.17 -11.70
C PHE A 25 -3.17 0.00 -12.67
N ARG A 26 -3.65 0.12 -13.91
CA ARG A 26 -3.47 -0.92 -14.94
C ARG A 26 -2.00 -1.17 -15.26
N ARG A 27 -1.18 -0.12 -15.32
CA ARG A 27 0.27 -0.24 -15.57
C ARG A 27 0.96 -1.08 -14.48
N VAL A 28 0.63 -0.84 -13.23
CA VAL A 28 1.31 -1.47 -12.08
C VAL A 28 0.66 -2.77 -11.62
N TRP A 29 -0.53 -3.09 -12.14
CA TRP A 29 -1.25 -4.31 -11.79
C TRP A 29 -0.40 -5.59 -11.89
N PRO A 30 0.48 -5.80 -12.89
CA PRO A 30 1.31 -7.01 -12.92
C PRO A 30 2.18 -7.22 -11.68
N TRP A 31 2.57 -6.14 -10.98
CA TRP A 31 3.32 -6.25 -9.73
C TRP A 31 2.40 -6.55 -8.53
N LEU A 32 1.22 -5.94 -8.50
CA LEU A 32 0.23 -6.15 -7.45
C LEU A 32 -0.40 -7.55 -7.53
N ALA A 33 -0.67 -8.05 -8.74
CA ALA A 33 -1.24 -9.37 -8.99
C ALA A 33 -0.39 -10.49 -8.38
N ARG A 34 0.94 -10.40 -8.52
CA ARG A 34 1.89 -11.36 -7.91
C ARG A 34 1.82 -11.37 -6.38
N ALA A 35 1.46 -10.26 -5.75
CA ALA A 35 1.25 -10.20 -4.31
C ALA A 35 -0.12 -10.79 -3.93
N VAL A 36 -1.18 -10.54 -4.72
CA VAL A 36 -2.51 -11.14 -4.52
C VAL A 36 -2.45 -12.68 -4.56
N GLU A 37 -1.74 -13.24 -5.55
CA GLU A 37 -1.56 -14.69 -5.72
C GLU A 37 -1.00 -15.39 -4.48
N GLN A 38 -0.23 -14.68 -3.63
CA GLN A 38 0.36 -15.25 -2.40
C GLN A 38 -0.65 -15.44 -1.26
N TYR A 39 -1.79 -14.74 -1.28
CA TYR A 39 -2.80 -14.82 -0.22
C TYR A 39 -4.03 -15.62 -0.63
N GLY A 40 -4.01 -16.29 -1.79
CA GLY A 40 -5.16 -17.02 -2.32
C GLY A 40 -6.23 -16.10 -2.95
N PRO A 41 -7.47 -16.56 -3.13
CA PRO A 41 -8.53 -15.85 -3.86
C PRO A 41 -9.17 -14.71 -3.04
N THR A 42 -8.35 -13.84 -2.45
CA THR A 42 -8.80 -12.75 -1.56
C THR A 42 -9.19 -11.48 -2.31
N HIS A 43 -8.56 -11.21 -3.45
CA HIS A 43 -8.74 -9.97 -4.20
C HIS A 43 -8.77 -10.22 -5.71
N THR A 44 -9.55 -9.42 -6.43
CA THR A 44 -9.54 -9.34 -7.90
C THR A 44 -9.06 -7.96 -8.35
N MET A 45 -8.63 -7.82 -9.60
CA MET A 45 -8.24 -6.52 -10.17
C MET A 45 -9.35 -5.48 -10.02
N ASP A 46 -10.58 -5.86 -10.37
CA ASP A 46 -11.73 -4.96 -10.31
C ASP A 46 -12.14 -4.66 -8.87
N GLY A 47 -11.97 -5.60 -7.95
CA GLY A 47 -12.20 -5.39 -6.52
C GLY A 47 -11.23 -4.35 -5.94
N VAL A 48 -9.93 -4.49 -6.22
CA VAL A 48 -8.91 -3.52 -5.79
C VAL A 48 -9.16 -2.15 -6.42
N TRP A 49 -9.49 -2.11 -7.73
CA TRP A 49 -9.82 -0.87 -8.42
C TRP A 49 -11.03 -0.17 -7.78
N SER A 50 -12.08 -0.92 -7.45
CA SER A 50 -13.31 -0.36 -6.86
C SER A 50 -13.02 0.33 -5.53
N ARG A 51 -12.19 -0.27 -4.66
CA ARG A 51 -11.76 0.35 -3.39
C ARG A 51 -10.98 1.64 -3.62
N ILE A 52 -10.10 1.68 -4.62
CA ILE A 52 -9.35 2.90 -4.97
C ILE A 52 -10.30 3.98 -5.52
N ALA A 53 -11.20 3.61 -6.44
CA ALA A 53 -12.13 4.54 -7.08
C ALA A 53 -13.14 5.15 -6.11
N ASN A 54 -13.54 4.39 -5.08
CA ASN A 54 -14.46 4.84 -4.04
C ASN A 54 -13.78 5.67 -2.93
N GLY A 55 -12.44 5.76 -2.92
CA GLY A 55 -11.68 6.45 -1.88
C GLY A 55 -11.40 5.62 -0.62
N ASP A 56 -11.85 4.36 -0.58
CA ASP A 56 -11.57 3.42 0.51
C ASP A 56 -10.09 3.02 0.58
N SER A 57 -9.34 3.26 -0.51
CA SER A 57 -7.92 2.95 -0.61
C SER A 57 -7.16 3.96 -1.46
N GLN A 58 -5.87 4.08 -1.21
CA GLN A 58 -4.98 4.98 -1.94
C GLN A 58 -3.98 4.15 -2.74
N LEU A 59 -3.78 4.51 -4.00
CA LEU A 59 -2.75 3.95 -4.85
C LEU A 59 -1.50 4.85 -4.80
N TRP A 60 -0.35 4.22 -4.61
CA TRP A 60 0.98 4.82 -4.64
C TRP A 60 1.80 4.10 -5.69
N THR A 61 2.37 4.82 -6.66
CA THR A 61 3.15 4.19 -7.72
C THR A 61 4.37 5.01 -8.08
N ASN A 62 5.44 4.33 -8.49
CA ASN A 62 6.54 4.91 -9.23
C ASN A 62 6.77 4.11 -10.52
N GLN A 63 7.96 4.23 -11.12
CA GLN A 63 8.30 3.56 -12.38
C GLN A 63 8.34 2.02 -12.29
N HIS A 64 8.60 1.46 -11.11
CA HIS A 64 8.92 0.04 -10.95
C HIS A 64 8.23 -0.65 -9.76
N SER A 65 7.42 0.08 -9.00
CA SER A 65 6.74 -0.41 -7.80
C SER A 65 5.39 0.24 -7.59
N ALA A 66 4.55 -0.44 -6.81
CA ALA A 66 3.28 0.07 -6.34
C ALA A 66 2.95 -0.41 -4.93
N VAL A 67 2.20 0.42 -4.20
CA VAL A 67 1.63 0.13 -2.88
C VAL A 67 0.16 0.57 -2.90
N VAL A 68 -0.71 -0.22 -2.26
CA VAL A 68 -2.09 0.14 -1.97
C VAL A 68 -2.25 0.23 -0.46
N THR A 69 -2.79 1.36 -0.01
CA THR A 69 -3.08 1.61 1.41
C THR A 69 -4.56 1.82 1.68
N SER A 70 -4.98 1.68 2.92
CA SER A 70 -6.25 2.19 3.44
C SER A 70 -6.01 2.95 4.75
N VAL A 71 -7.00 3.74 5.17
CA VAL A 71 -6.97 4.45 6.45
C VAL A 71 -8.02 3.86 7.36
N GLU A 72 -7.60 3.40 8.53
CA GLU A 72 -8.48 2.96 9.60
C GLU A 72 -8.58 4.08 10.64
N ARG A 73 -9.80 4.42 11.06
CA ARG A 73 -10.07 5.44 12.07
C ARG A 73 -10.89 4.81 13.17
N TYR A 74 -10.34 4.79 14.38
CA TYR A 74 -10.97 4.20 15.56
C TYR A 74 -11.62 5.32 16.40
N PRO A 75 -12.94 5.56 16.29
CA PRO A 75 -13.58 6.74 16.88
C PRO A 75 -13.47 6.76 18.40
N ASP A 76 -13.57 5.60 19.04
CA ASP A 76 -13.59 5.48 20.50
C ASP A 76 -12.24 5.81 21.15
N THR A 77 -11.13 5.59 20.44
CA THR A 77 -9.77 5.85 20.95
C THR A 77 -9.11 7.06 20.31
N GLY A 78 -9.68 7.60 19.24
CA GLY A 78 -9.06 8.63 18.40
C GLY A 78 -7.87 8.14 17.57
N LEU A 79 -7.55 6.84 17.60
CA LEU A 79 -6.43 6.29 16.83
C LEU A 79 -6.73 6.37 15.33
N VAL A 80 -5.77 6.88 14.56
CA VAL A 80 -5.77 6.84 13.11
C VAL A 80 -4.56 6.01 12.66
N GLU A 81 -4.80 5.02 11.82
CA GLU A 81 -3.78 4.08 11.34
C GLU A 81 -3.85 3.95 9.82
N VAL A 82 -2.69 3.89 9.16
CA VAL A 82 -2.61 3.60 7.73
C VAL A 82 -2.18 2.16 7.52
N HIS A 83 -2.92 1.42 6.70
CA HIS A 83 -2.66 0.00 6.44
C HIS A 83 -2.08 -0.17 5.04
N GLY A 84 -0.85 -0.66 4.91
CA GLY A 84 -0.31 -1.16 3.65
C GLY A 84 -0.65 -2.64 3.50
N TRP A 85 -1.56 -2.97 2.57
CA TRP A 85 -2.10 -4.33 2.43
C TRP A 85 -1.82 -4.95 1.06
N LEU A 86 -1.30 -4.18 0.10
CA LEU A 86 -0.81 -4.72 -1.16
C LEU A 86 0.41 -3.94 -1.63
N ALA A 87 1.49 -4.64 -1.96
CA ALA A 87 2.70 -4.01 -2.49
C ALA A 87 3.40 -4.97 -3.45
N GLY A 88 4.03 -4.41 -4.49
CA GLY A 88 4.79 -5.19 -5.45
C GLY A 88 5.74 -4.33 -6.26
N GLY A 89 6.69 -4.99 -6.94
CA GLY A 89 7.71 -4.36 -7.76
C GLY A 89 9.11 -4.57 -7.19
N VAL A 90 10.01 -3.62 -7.46
CA VAL A 90 11.37 -3.67 -6.92
C VAL A 90 11.41 -3.14 -5.48
N LEU A 91 12.19 -3.80 -4.60
CA LEU A 91 12.20 -3.51 -3.16
C LEU A 91 12.51 -2.04 -2.86
N ASP A 92 13.56 -1.48 -3.47
CA ASP A 92 13.93 -0.07 -3.23
C ASP A 92 12.86 0.91 -3.72
N GLY A 93 12.14 0.55 -4.78
CA GLY A 93 10.99 1.32 -5.24
C GLY A 93 9.82 1.25 -4.26
N VAL A 94 9.59 0.11 -3.60
CA VAL A 94 8.57 0.00 -2.56
C VAL A 94 8.98 0.79 -1.31
N ARG A 95 10.26 0.75 -0.91
CA ARG A 95 10.81 1.57 0.20
C ARG A 95 10.63 3.07 -0.03
N HIS A 96 10.90 3.52 -1.26
CA HIS A 96 10.65 4.91 -1.61
C HIS A 96 9.17 5.28 -1.43
N LEU A 97 8.26 4.44 -1.92
CA LEU A 97 6.81 4.66 -1.76
C LEU A 97 6.38 4.61 -0.29
N GLU A 98 6.95 3.72 0.51
CA GLU A 98 6.67 3.64 1.95
C GLU A 98 7.06 4.95 2.66
N GLY A 99 8.22 5.53 2.38
CA GLY A 99 8.58 6.85 2.91
C GLY A 99 7.61 7.97 2.49
N CYS A 100 7.05 7.90 1.28
CA CYS A 100 5.98 8.82 0.85
C CYS A 100 4.68 8.60 1.63
N VAL A 101 4.28 7.33 1.83
CA VAL A 101 3.12 6.94 2.64
C VAL A 101 3.30 7.46 4.07
N GLU A 102 4.48 7.31 4.66
CA GLU A 102 4.79 7.75 6.02
C GLU A 102 4.64 9.26 6.21
N ARG A 103 5.16 10.07 5.28
CA ARG A 103 4.97 11.53 5.32
C ARG A 103 3.51 11.92 5.21
N TRP A 104 2.76 11.28 4.32
CA TRP A 104 1.33 11.54 4.18
C TRP A 104 0.53 11.08 5.40
N ALA A 105 0.83 9.90 5.94
CA ALA A 105 0.20 9.35 7.13
C ALA A 105 0.32 10.35 8.30
N ARG A 106 1.52 10.90 8.53
CA ARG A 106 1.74 11.96 9.52
C ARG A 106 0.87 13.20 9.25
N SER A 107 0.76 13.63 7.98
CA SER A 107 -0.02 14.82 7.61
C SER A 107 -1.53 14.69 7.89
N ILE A 108 -2.07 13.47 7.92
CA ILE A 108 -3.49 13.20 8.23
C ILE A 108 -3.72 12.83 9.70
N GLY A 109 -2.69 12.98 10.56
CA GLY A 109 -2.75 12.66 11.98
C GLY A 109 -2.69 11.17 12.29
N ALA A 110 -2.22 10.32 11.37
CA ALA A 110 -2.03 8.90 11.67
C ALA A 110 -0.90 8.71 12.69
N ALA A 111 -1.16 7.88 13.70
CA ALA A 111 -0.20 7.59 14.76
C ALA A 111 0.79 6.49 14.37
N ARG A 112 0.43 5.63 13.41
CA ARG A 112 1.28 4.53 12.93
C ARG A 112 0.85 4.01 11.55
N ILE A 113 1.77 3.25 10.94
CA ILE A 113 1.51 2.42 9.76
C ILE A 113 1.53 0.95 10.18
N MET A 114 0.54 0.19 9.72
CA MET A 114 0.55 -1.27 9.76
C MET A 114 0.81 -1.82 8.36
N ILE A 115 1.71 -2.80 8.23
CA ILE A 115 1.86 -3.56 6.99
C ILE A 115 1.35 -4.97 7.24
N VAL A 116 0.42 -5.41 6.39
CA VAL A 116 -0.01 -6.81 6.34
C VAL A 116 0.77 -7.47 5.21
N GLY A 117 1.75 -8.31 5.55
CA GLY A 117 2.44 -9.09 4.53
C GLY A 117 3.41 -10.15 5.02
N ARG A 118 4.10 -10.80 4.08
CA ARG A 118 5.12 -11.83 4.37
C ARG A 118 6.18 -11.34 5.37
N ARG A 119 6.58 -12.22 6.29
CA ARG A 119 7.61 -11.94 7.32
C ARG A 119 8.92 -11.35 6.76
N GLY A 120 9.27 -11.69 5.51
CA GLY A 120 10.46 -11.14 4.84
C GLY A 120 10.49 -9.61 4.74
N TRP A 121 9.33 -8.94 4.75
CA TRP A 121 9.26 -7.48 4.74
C TRP A 121 9.89 -6.83 5.97
N LEU A 122 9.90 -7.50 7.13
CA LEU A 122 10.58 -7.00 8.34
C LEU A 122 12.10 -6.82 8.15
N ARG A 123 12.71 -7.52 7.19
CA ARG A 123 14.13 -7.31 6.83
C ARG A 123 14.32 -6.16 5.85
N GLY A 124 13.23 -5.76 5.19
CA GLY A 124 13.21 -4.76 4.14
C GLY A 124 12.94 -3.35 4.64
N PHE A 125 12.29 -3.19 5.79
CA PHE A 125 11.90 -1.86 6.30
C PHE A 125 12.37 -1.65 7.74
N ASP A 126 12.83 -0.44 8.01
CA ASP A 126 13.26 -0.02 9.34
C ASP A 126 12.07 0.51 10.16
N GLY A 127 12.14 0.41 11.49
CA GLY A 127 11.09 0.92 12.39
C GLY A 127 9.84 0.05 12.54
N TYR A 128 9.70 -1.02 11.73
CA TYR A 128 8.62 -1.98 11.87
C TYR A 128 8.93 -3.06 12.92
N ARG A 129 7.88 -3.49 13.63
CA ARG A 129 7.92 -4.64 14.54
C ARG A 129 6.79 -5.61 14.22
N GLU A 130 6.99 -6.87 14.54
CA GLU A 130 5.91 -7.86 14.48
C GLU A 130 4.82 -7.51 15.50
N LEU A 131 3.55 -7.57 15.09
CA LEU A 131 2.39 -7.26 15.93
C LEU A 131 1.49 -8.47 16.13
N VAL A 132 1.19 -9.21 15.05
CA VAL A 132 0.29 -10.37 15.05
C VAL A 132 0.84 -11.50 14.19
N THR A 133 0.40 -12.72 14.47
CA THR A 133 0.58 -13.90 13.60
C THR A 133 -0.77 -14.29 13.01
N THR A 134 -0.81 -14.53 11.69
CA THR A 134 -2.02 -15.00 11.00
C THR A 134 -1.98 -16.51 10.82
N MET A 135 -3.11 -17.18 11.05
CA MET A 135 -3.27 -18.63 10.86
C MET A 135 -4.45 -18.89 9.93
N THR A 136 -4.29 -19.82 8.98
CA THR A 136 -5.33 -20.20 8.02
C THR A 136 -5.55 -21.71 8.08
N LYS A 137 -6.82 -22.14 8.01
CA LYS A 137 -7.23 -23.54 7.90
C LYS A 137 -8.30 -23.63 6.81
N ASP A 138 -8.04 -24.43 5.78
CA ASP A 138 -9.03 -24.71 4.73
C ASP A 138 -10.12 -25.64 5.29
N LEU A 139 -11.37 -25.37 4.91
CA LEU A 139 -12.56 -26.08 5.39
C LEU A 139 -13.09 -27.13 4.41
N THR A 140 -12.41 -27.31 3.28
CA THR A 140 -12.80 -28.19 2.17
C THR A 140 -11.69 -29.15 1.83
#